data_AF-A0A0W4ZJL4-F1
#
_entry.id   AF-A0A0W4ZJL4-F1
#
_cell.length_a   1.000
_cell.length_b   1.000
_cell.length_c   1.000
_cell.angle_alpha   90.00
_cell.angle_beta   90.00
_cell.angle_gamma   90.00
#
_symmetry.space_group_name_H-M   'P 1'
#
loop_
_entity.id
_entity.type
_entity.pdbx_description
1 polymer ?
#
loop_
_entity_poly.entity_id
_entity_poly.type
_entity_poly.pdbx_seq_one_letter_code
_entity_poly.pdbx_strand_id
1 'polypeptide(L)'
;MKKTISRLLIFLSFLMLFHGGYSVHEIVSLMKSIDQEVKIPIDIVLEVIMSLVIFCIERVFFAEKLQPISYSKYINAKEESGEPIHSVLDHRPGFIDIRQKRKKYASLREKQS
;
A
#
# COMPACT_ATOMS: atom_id res chain seq x y z
N MET A 1 6.15 5.16 8.27
CA MET A 1 5.34 4.24 9.10
C MET A 1 5.60 2.81 8.66
N LYS A 2 5.66 1.82 9.57
CA LYS A 2 5.66 0.40 9.15
C LYS A 2 4.38 0.16 8.33
N LYS A 3 4.48 -0.52 7.17
CA LYS A 3 3.34 -0.75 6.26
C LYS A 3 2.12 -1.37 6.98
N THR A 4 2.34 -2.12 8.05
CA THR A 4 1.29 -2.70 8.91
C THR A 4 0.50 -1.65 9.70
N ILE A 5 1.15 -0.63 10.26
CA ILE A 5 0.51 0.41 11.06
C ILE A 5 -0.45 1.24 10.19
N SER A 6 -0.01 1.64 8.99
CA SER A 6 -0.90 2.38 8.08
C SER A 6 -2.11 1.58 7.61
N ARG A 7 -1.95 0.26 7.40
CA ARG A 7 -3.11 -0.58 7.05
C ARG A 7 -4.13 -0.65 8.18
N LEU A 8 -3.67 -0.74 9.42
CA LEU A 8 -4.55 -0.76 10.60
C LEU A 8 -5.26 0.58 10.79
N LEU A 9 -4.54 1.67 10.57
CA LEU A 9 -5.04 3.02 10.80
C LEU A 9 -6.05 3.40 9.69
N ILE A 10 -5.81 3.01 8.42
CA ILE A 10 -6.79 3.09 7.32
C ILE A 10 -8.05 2.27 7.66
N PHE A 11 -7.89 1.06 8.19
CA PHE A 11 -9.03 0.22 8.58
C PHE A 11 -9.86 0.89 9.68
N LEU A 12 -9.20 1.47 10.69
CA LEU A 12 -9.86 2.23 11.76
C LEU A 12 -10.60 3.46 11.22
N SER A 13 -10.00 4.18 10.28
CA SER A 13 -10.63 5.33 9.63
C SER A 13 -11.91 4.95 8.88
N PHE A 14 -11.88 3.83 8.14
CA PHE A 14 -13.09 3.31 7.50
C PHE A 14 -14.15 2.87 8.52
N LEU A 15 -13.77 2.21 9.61
CA LEU A 15 -14.71 1.85 10.67
C LEU A 15 -15.43 3.07 11.26
N MET A 16 -14.69 4.14 11.57
CA MET A 16 -15.27 5.40 12.06
C MET A 16 -16.21 6.03 11.02
N LEU A 17 -15.80 6.04 9.75
CA LEU A 17 -16.63 6.59 8.66
C LEU A 17 -17.94 5.81 8.49
N PHE A 18 -17.88 4.47 8.54
CA PHE A 18 -19.07 3.62 8.49
C PHE A 18 -19.94 3.78 9.73
N HIS A 19 -19.34 3.93 10.91
CA HIS A 19 -20.05 4.19 12.15
C HIS A 19 -20.84 5.51 12.07
N GLY A 20 -20.19 6.61 11.69
CA GLY A 20 -20.87 7.89 11.47
C GLY A 20 -21.96 7.82 10.40
N GLY A 21 -21.71 7.07 9.31
CA GLY A 21 -22.71 6.82 8.26
C GLY A 21 -23.94 6.04 8.74
N TYR A 22 -23.73 5.02 9.59
CA TYR A 22 -24.82 4.26 10.20
C TYR A 22 -25.62 5.12 11.19
N SER A 23 -24.94 5.94 12.00
CA SER A 23 -25.60 6.88 12.93
C SER A 23 -26.52 7.86 12.21
N VAL A 24 -26.09 8.41 11.05
CA VAL A 24 -26.96 9.25 10.22
C VAL A 24 -28.14 8.46 9.67
N HIS A 25 -27.91 7.23 9.20
CA HIS A 25 -28.99 6.38 8.67
C HIS A 25 -30.08 6.13 9.71
N GLU A 26 -29.72 5.81 10.96
CA GLU A 26 -30.67 5.60 12.04
C GLU A 26 -31.51 6.86 12.32
N ILE A 27 -30.86 8.02 12.45
CA ILE A 27 -31.55 9.30 12.70
C ILE A 27 -32.49 9.64 11.55
N VAL A 28 -32.04 9.52 10.30
CA VAL A 28 -32.88 9.80 9.13
C VAL A 28 -34.06 8.84 9.07
N SER A 29 -33.86 7.55 9.35
CA SER A 29 -34.92 6.54 9.36
C SER A 29 -35.97 6.84 10.44
N LEU A 30 -35.54 7.16 11.66
CA LEU A 30 -36.42 7.51 12.77
C LEU A 30 -37.19 8.80 12.50
N MET A 31 -36.51 9.88 12.11
CA MET A 31 -37.15 11.18 11.87
C MET A 31 -38.12 11.13 10.69
N LYS A 32 -37.80 10.36 9.64
CA LYS A 32 -38.71 10.10 8.52
C LYS A 32 -39.96 9.33 8.96
N SER A 33 -39.82 8.38 9.88
CA SER A 33 -40.98 7.63 10.41
C SER A 33 -41.90 8.49 11.28
N ILE A 34 -41.39 9.58 11.87
CA ILE A 34 -42.11 10.51 12.74
C ILE A 34 -42.59 11.76 11.98
N ASP A 35 -42.32 11.87 10.67
CA ASP A 35 -42.61 13.04 9.81
C ASP A 35 -42.02 14.35 10.37
N GLN A 36 -40.83 14.25 10.96
CA GLN A 36 -40.12 15.38 11.55
C GLN A 36 -38.92 15.80 10.68
N GLU A 37 -38.62 17.10 10.64
CA GLU A 37 -37.46 17.61 9.93
C GLU A 37 -36.15 17.01 10.45
N VAL A 38 -35.33 16.48 9.55
CA VAL A 38 -34.04 15.86 9.90
C VAL A 38 -33.05 16.92 10.39
N LYS A 39 -32.62 16.80 11.65
CA LYS A 39 -31.56 17.61 12.24
C LYS A 39 -30.45 16.70 12.73
N ILE A 40 -29.28 16.80 12.10
CA ILE A 40 -28.13 15.95 12.42
C ILE A 40 -27.36 16.58 13.59
N PRO A 41 -27.12 15.83 14.69
CA PRO A 41 -26.28 16.27 15.80
C PRO A 41 -24.85 16.63 15.37
N ILE A 42 -24.26 17.63 16.00
CA ILE A 42 -22.92 18.11 15.66
C ILE A 42 -21.84 17.06 15.92
N ASP A 43 -22.05 16.18 16.91
CA ASP A 43 -21.10 15.13 17.27
C ASP A 43 -20.83 14.16 16.11
N ILE A 44 -21.89 13.78 15.37
CA ILE A 44 -21.78 12.91 14.19
C ILE A 44 -21.07 13.62 13.04
N VAL A 45 -21.31 14.93 12.87
CA VAL A 45 -20.62 15.74 11.87
C VAL A 45 -19.12 15.79 12.17
N LEU A 46 -18.75 16.00 13.43
CA LEU A 46 -17.35 16.01 13.87
C LEU A 46 -16.68 14.64 13.70
N GLU A 47 -17.38 13.55 14.01
CA GLU A 47 -16.89 12.19 13.81
C GLU A 47 -16.55 11.90 12.34
N VAL A 48 -17.45 12.24 11.42
CA VAL A 48 -17.25 12.05 9.98
C VAL A 48 -16.10 12.93 9.46
N ILE A 49 -16.05 14.20 9.85
CA ILE A 49 -14.95 15.10 9.46
C ILE A 49 -13.61 14.57 9.98
N MET A 50 -13.55 14.13 11.23
CA MET A 50 -12.33 13.55 11.82
C MET A 50 -11.90 12.27 11.07
N SER A 51 -12.85 11.40 10.73
CA SER A 51 -12.56 10.18 9.97
C SER A 51 -11.95 10.50 8.60
N LEU A 52 -12.44 11.54 7.92
CA LEU A 52 -11.95 12.01 6.63
C LEU A 52 -10.55 12.63 6.74
N VAL A 53 -10.32 13.47 7.75
CA VAL A 53 -9.00 14.10 7.97
C VAL A 53 -7.94 13.04 8.24
N ILE A 54 -8.23 12.07 9.12
CA ILE A 54 -7.34 10.95 9.41
C ILE A 54 -7.05 10.14 8.14
N PHE A 55 -8.09 9.83 7.35
CA PHE A 55 -7.94 9.11 6.08
C PHE A 55 -7.00 9.84 5.11
N CYS A 56 -7.22 11.14 4.90
CA CYS A 56 -6.43 11.96 3.98
C CYS A 56 -4.97 12.04 4.42
N ILE A 57 -4.72 12.31 5.71
CA ILE A 57 -3.38 12.37 6.28
C ILE A 57 -2.66 11.04 6.05
N GLU A 58 -3.31 9.94 6.37
CA GLU A 58 -2.73 8.62 6.18
C GLU A 58 -2.38 8.28 4.74
N ARG A 59 -3.27 8.58 3.80
CA ARG A 59 -3.02 8.33 2.37
C ARG A 59 -1.78 9.09 1.89
N VAL A 60 -1.58 10.31 2.37
CA VAL A 60 -0.38 11.11 2.05
C VAL A 60 0.87 10.50 2.67
N PHE A 61 0.84 10.08 3.93
CA PHE A 61 2.00 9.47 4.60
C PHE A 61 2.32 8.05 4.12
N PHE A 62 1.34 7.33 3.58
CA PHE A 62 1.51 6.00 3.01
C PHE A 62 2.10 6.04 1.59
N ALA A 63 1.99 7.17 0.90
CA ALA A 63 2.52 7.31 -0.44
C ALA A 63 4.03 7.01 -0.46
N GLU A 64 4.47 6.25 -1.46
CA GLU A 64 5.88 5.96 -1.65
C GLU A 64 6.62 7.25 -2.04
N LYS A 65 7.93 7.30 -1.74
CA LYS A 65 8.75 8.45 -2.09
C LYS A 65 8.78 8.62 -3.60
N LEU A 66 8.71 9.87 -4.05
CA LEU A 66 8.84 10.21 -5.47
C LEU A 66 10.19 9.70 -6.00
N GLN A 67 10.13 9.06 -7.16
CA GLN A 67 11.32 8.64 -7.89
C GLN A 67 11.89 9.82 -8.70
N PRO A 68 13.21 9.88 -8.92
CA PRO A 68 13.81 10.95 -9.70
C PRO A 68 13.35 10.90 -11.16
N ILE A 69 13.09 12.08 -11.74
CA ILE A 69 12.62 12.20 -13.14
C ILE A 69 13.71 11.87 -14.16
N SER A 70 14.98 12.07 -13.79
CA SER A 70 16.12 11.77 -14.64
C SER A 70 16.44 10.28 -14.59
N TYR A 71 16.39 9.64 -15.75
CA TYR A 71 16.60 8.20 -15.88
C TYR A 71 17.96 7.74 -15.32
N SER A 72 19.05 8.48 -15.60
CA SER A 72 20.38 8.13 -15.08
C SER A 72 20.44 8.16 -13.55
N LYS A 73 19.82 9.16 -12.92
CA LYS A 73 19.72 9.24 -11.45
C LYS A 73 18.88 8.10 -10.87
N TYR A 74 17.82 7.71 -11.56
CA TYR A 74 16.96 6.60 -11.17
C TYR A 74 17.71 5.26 -11.18
N ILE A 75 18.47 5.00 -12.25
CA ILE A 75 19.26 3.78 -12.41
C ILE A 75 20.33 3.68 -11.32
N ASN A 76 21.10 4.74 -11.11
CA ASN A 76 22.15 4.75 -10.09
C ASN A 76 21.58 4.51 -8.68
N ALA A 77 20.46 5.16 -8.33
CA ALA A 77 19.80 4.94 -7.04
C ALA A 77 19.29 3.50 -6.88
N LYS A 78 18.88 2.86 -7.97
CA LYS A 78 18.44 1.46 -7.98
C LYS A 78 19.61 0.48 -7.86
N GLU A 79 20.72 0.76 -8.51
CA GLU A 79 21.98 0.01 -8.34
C GLU A 79 22.48 0.06 -6.89
N GLU A 80 22.50 1.24 -6.28
CA GLU A 80 22.86 1.42 -4.85
C GLU A 80 21.92 0.65 -3.92
N SER A 81 20.63 0.55 -4.27
CA SER A 81 19.65 -0.22 -3.50
C SER A 81 19.79 -1.75 -3.63
N GLY A 82 20.67 -2.24 -4.52
CA GLY A 82 20.89 -3.66 -4.78
C GLY A 82 19.89 -4.31 -5.74
N GLU A 83 19.04 -3.51 -6.40
CA GLU A 83 18.08 -3.96 -7.41
C GLU A 83 18.38 -3.31 -8.77
N PRO A 84 19.46 -3.73 -9.47
CA PRO A 84 19.79 -3.17 -10.77
C PRO A 84 18.70 -3.48 -11.79
N ILE A 85 18.11 -2.43 -12.37
CA ILE A 85 17.05 -2.51 -13.39
C ILE A 85 17.55 -3.30 -14.61
N HIS A 86 18.83 -3.14 -14.93
CA HIS A 86 19.48 -3.76 -16.07
C HIS A 86 20.17 -5.09 -15.73
N SER A 87 19.90 -5.69 -14.57
CA SER A 87 20.43 -7.02 -14.19
C SER A 87 20.24 -8.11 -15.26
N VAL A 88 19.14 -8.03 -16.02
CA VAL A 88 18.85 -8.94 -17.13
C VAL A 88 19.88 -8.82 -18.27
N LEU A 89 20.40 -7.62 -18.52
CA LEU A 89 21.44 -7.37 -19.54
C LEU A 89 22.80 -7.96 -19.14
N ASP A 90 23.06 -8.05 -17.83
CA ASP A 90 24.29 -8.65 -17.30
C ASP A 90 24.19 -10.17 -17.28
N HIS A 91 23.07 -10.71 -16.80
CA HIS A 91 22.91 -12.17 -16.60
C HIS A 91 22.51 -12.91 -17.87
N ARG A 92 21.98 -12.20 -18.88
CA ARG A 92 21.66 -12.68 -20.23
C ARG A 92 21.07 -14.10 -20.23
N PRO A 93 19.88 -14.32 -19.65
CA PRO A 93 19.34 -15.65 -19.44
C PRO A 93 19.20 -16.48 -20.73
N GLY A 94 18.97 -15.83 -21.88
CA GLY A 94 18.91 -16.49 -23.19
C GLY A 94 20.25 -16.99 -23.74
N PHE A 95 21.38 -16.56 -23.17
CA PHE A 95 22.74 -16.93 -23.61
C PHE A 95 23.46 -17.81 -22.59
N ILE A 96 22.72 -18.42 -21.66
CA ILE A 96 23.29 -19.33 -20.66
C ILE A 96 23.77 -20.61 -21.36
N ASP A 97 25.04 -20.98 -21.15
CA ASP A 97 25.51 -22.31 -21.52
C ASP A 97 24.92 -23.37 -20.57
N ILE A 98 23.86 -24.02 -21.07
CA ILE A 98 23.14 -25.07 -20.36
C ILE A 98 24.05 -26.28 -20.10
N ARG A 99 24.95 -26.61 -21.02
CA ARG A 99 25.83 -27.78 -20.89
C ARG A 99 26.87 -27.56 -19.80
N GLN A 100 27.49 -26.38 -19.77
CA GLN A 100 28.44 -26.00 -18.74
C GLN A 100 27.78 -25.96 -17.35
N LYS A 101 26.58 -25.36 -17.23
CA LYS A 101 25.83 -25.35 -15.96
C LYS A 101 25.53 -26.77 -15.48
N ARG A 102 25.05 -27.65 -16.35
CA ARG A 102 24.75 -29.06 -15.99
C ARG A 102 25.99 -29.79 -15.47
N LYS A 103 27.16 -29.62 -16.11
CA LYS A 103 28.43 -30.20 -15.62
C LYS A 103 28.81 -29.67 -14.24
N LYS A 104 28.69 -28.35 -14.01
CA LYS A 104 28.95 -27.73 -12.71
C LYS A 104 28.03 -28.29 -11.62
N TYR A 105 26.74 -28.45 -11.90
CA TYR A 105 25.81 -29.05 -10.93
C TYR A 105 26.15 -30.50 -10.63
N ALA A 106 26.56 -31.29 -11.63
CA ALA A 106 26.98 -32.67 -11.42
C ALA A 106 28.22 -32.78 -10.51
N SER A 107 29.26 -31.98 -10.76
CA SER A 107 30.47 -32.01 -9.92
C SER A 107 30.25 -31.48 -8.50
N LEU A 108 29.36 -30.50 -8.32
CA LEU A 108 28.96 -30.05 -6.99
C LEU A 108 28.20 -31.13 -6.22
N ARG A 109 27.35 -31.90 -6.90
CA ARG A 109 26.62 -33.02 -6.30
C ARG A 109 27.56 -34.14 -5.85
N GLU A 110 28.57 -34.45 -6.66
CA GLU A 110 29.60 -35.43 -6.31
C GLU A 110 30.44 -34.99 -5.10
N LYS A 111 30.75 -33.70 -4.96
CA LYS A 111 31.48 -33.15 -3.81
C LYS A 111 30.69 -33.14 -2.49
N GLN A 112 29.37 -33.31 -2.54
CA GLN A 112 28.50 -33.32 -1.36
C GLN A 112 28.13 -34.73 -0.89
N SER A 113 28.48 -35.77 -1.67
CA SER A 113 28.35 -37.17 -1.30
C SER A 113 29.65 -37.70 -0.68
#